data_AF-W4JT75-F1
#
_entry.id   AF-W4JT75-F1
#
_cell.length_a   1.000
_cell.length_b   1.000
_cell.length_c   1.000
_cell.angle_alpha   90.00
_cell.angle_beta   90.00
_cell.angle_gamma   90.00
#
_symmetry.space_group_name_H-M   'P 1'
#
loop_
_entity.id
_entity.type
_entity.pdbx_description
1 polymer ?
#
loop_
_entity_poly.entity_id
_entity_poly.type
_entity_poly.pdbx_seq_one_letter_code
_entity_poly.pdbx_strand_id
1 'polypeptide(L)'
;MVRQTLKLMQSVSQLAGQENERSESTRGLVSELLGQQLIRVMNGNNTSPDHCVSVSLDLHELMGTVTPFILEEKVEMGKTATDPSVQVQLSYLQYWMDPSRRNILEACCCPTILVGLAGPHMCITGAVLLDKAVVQHFTGWMFIGEDRTTGLDQVNDLGSPGVDRLAQIDSYPSNGQVIKFDYIKGLQQHESCTTFLARKVVNGEKEELVVVKFVDTYGKKVHEFMAEQGLAPRLIYFADLADRFSEQNYQGLSMVVMEHLEGDTLEAKYWDRALPSDVRGSIAQAIETLAKAGFVHGDLRRPNVMIDSEGKVKIIDFDWAGREMEVQYPLRISSFLFPENQGIEGRGEIRNAHDKFMLGLL
;
A
#
# COMPACT_ATOMS: atom_id res chain seq x y z
N MET A 1 6.57 11.92 14.13
CA MET A 1 5.85 10.95 13.28
C MET A 1 6.72 9.79 12.84
N VAL A 2 7.61 9.89 11.83
CA VAL A 2 8.38 8.74 11.29
C VAL A 2 9.13 7.91 12.35
N ARG A 3 9.86 8.56 13.28
CA ARG A 3 10.56 7.86 14.36
C ARG A 3 9.62 7.17 15.36
N GLN A 4 8.43 7.73 15.58
CA GLN A 4 7.42 7.15 16.49
C GLN A 4 6.76 5.94 15.83
N THR A 5 6.51 6.02 14.52
CA THR A 5 6.00 4.89 13.73
C THR A 5 6.98 3.72 13.82
N LEU A 6 8.28 3.97 13.61
CA LEU A 6 9.31 2.93 13.73
C LEU A 6 9.32 2.25 15.12
N LYS A 7 9.17 3.02 16.21
CA LYS A 7 9.07 2.46 17.56
C LYS A 7 7.84 1.57 17.74
N LEU A 8 6.69 1.98 17.21
CA LEU A 8 5.48 1.14 17.23
C LEU A 8 5.74 -0.17 16.49
N MET A 9 6.25 -0.09 15.26
CA MET A 9 6.58 -1.27 14.43
C MET A 9 7.54 -2.22 15.17
N GLN A 10 8.60 -1.69 15.77
CA GLN A 10 9.55 -2.43 16.59
C GLN A 10 8.90 -3.13 17.79
N SER A 11 7.98 -2.45 18.47
CA SER A 11 7.28 -3.01 19.62
C SER A 11 6.33 -4.14 19.22
N VAL A 12 5.50 -3.94 18.19
CA VAL A 12 4.49 -4.94 17.79
C VAL A 12 5.10 -6.20 17.15
N SER A 13 6.37 -6.12 16.75
CA SER A 13 7.15 -7.24 16.21
C SER A 13 7.68 -8.19 17.28
N GLN A 14 7.69 -7.77 18.53
CA GLN A 14 8.16 -8.61 19.63
C GLN A 14 7.05 -9.54 20.08
N LEU A 15 7.37 -10.82 20.26
CA LEU A 15 6.44 -11.79 20.84
C LEU A 15 6.15 -11.39 22.29
N ALA A 16 4.89 -11.05 22.59
CA ALA A 16 4.44 -10.83 23.95
C ALA A 16 3.92 -12.14 24.57
N GLY A 17 4.27 -12.39 25.83
CA GLY A 17 3.79 -13.55 26.58
C GLY A 17 2.38 -13.35 27.14
N GLN A 18 1.96 -12.10 27.36
CA GLN A 18 0.68 -11.73 27.95
C GLN A 18 0.06 -10.49 27.28
N GLU A 19 -1.27 -10.41 27.30
CA GLU A 19 -2.03 -9.31 26.69
C GLU A 19 -1.81 -7.97 27.40
N ASN A 20 -1.69 -7.97 28.72
CA ASN A 20 -1.49 -6.74 29.50
C ASN A 20 -0.14 -6.07 29.20
N GLU A 21 0.95 -6.83 29.13
CA GLU A 21 2.29 -6.31 28.83
C GLU A 21 2.32 -5.64 27.45
N ARG A 22 1.64 -6.27 26.49
CA ARG A 22 1.51 -5.76 25.13
C ARG A 22 0.68 -4.46 25.09
N SER A 23 -0.48 -4.49 25.72
CA SER A 23 -1.40 -3.35 25.80
C SER A 23 -0.74 -2.11 26.42
N GLU A 24 0.09 -2.28 27.46
CA GLU A 24 0.81 -1.14 28.05
C GLU A 24 1.80 -0.47 27.08
N SER A 25 2.57 -1.25 26.33
CA SER A 25 3.51 -0.74 25.34
C SER A 25 2.80 -0.09 24.15
N THR A 26 1.84 -0.80 23.56
CA THR A 26 1.03 -0.32 22.43
C THR A 26 0.31 0.98 22.78
N ARG A 27 -0.33 1.05 23.96
CA ARG A 27 -1.04 2.26 24.41
C ARG A 27 -0.16 3.49 24.40
N GLY A 28 1.06 3.39 24.94
CA GLY A 28 1.99 4.52 24.99
C GLY A 28 2.40 5.00 23.60
N LEU A 29 2.76 4.07 22.72
CA LEU A 29 3.27 4.37 21.38
C LEU A 29 2.17 4.90 20.45
N VAL A 30 0.97 4.31 20.48
CA VAL A 30 -0.18 4.78 19.69
C VAL A 30 -0.67 6.14 20.22
N SER A 31 -0.68 6.34 21.54
CA SER A 31 -1.01 7.65 22.12
C SER A 31 -0.04 8.75 21.67
N GLU A 32 1.27 8.46 21.64
CA GLU A 32 2.30 9.39 21.15
C GLU A 32 2.13 9.70 19.65
N LEU A 33 1.75 8.70 18.84
CA LEU A 33 1.52 8.83 17.41
C LEU A 33 0.30 9.68 17.08
N LEU A 34 -0.81 9.46 17.78
CA LEU A 34 -2.05 10.20 17.59
C LEU A 34 -1.99 11.60 18.23
N GLY A 35 -1.04 11.85 19.13
CA GLY A 35 -1.01 13.07 19.94
C GLY A 35 -2.24 13.18 20.86
N GLN A 36 -2.84 12.03 21.22
CA GLN A 36 -4.06 11.94 22.01
C GLN A 36 -3.89 10.89 23.09
N GLN A 37 -4.46 11.12 24.27
CA GLN A 37 -4.41 10.14 25.35
C GLN A 37 -5.36 8.97 25.05
N LEU A 38 -4.81 7.75 25.05
CA LEU A 38 -5.62 6.53 25.00
C LEU A 38 -6.05 6.13 26.40
N ILE A 39 -7.36 5.96 26.58
CA ILE A 39 -7.98 5.56 27.84
C ILE A 39 -8.85 4.31 27.67
N ARG A 40 -9.36 3.78 28.78
CA ARG A 40 -10.43 2.77 28.79
C ARG A 40 -11.70 3.40 29.29
N VAL A 41 -12.75 3.35 28.48
CA VAL A 41 -14.09 3.79 28.89
C VAL A 41 -14.94 2.56 29.19
N MET A 42 -15.44 2.48 30.43
CA MET A 42 -16.36 1.44 30.85
C MET A 42 -17.80 1.86 30.53
N ASN A 43 -18.51 1.02 29.80
CA ASN A 43 -19.93 1.19 29.49
C ASN A 43 -20.80 0.76 30.67
N GLY A 44 -22.09 1.13 30.67
CA GLY A 44 -23.01 0.79 31.76
C GLY A 44 -23.23 -0.71 31.99
N ASN A 45 -22.87 -1.56 31.02
CA ASN A 45 -22.91 -3.03 31.10
C ASN A 45 -21.56 -3.65 31.53
N ASN A 46 -20.62 -2.84 32.03
CA ASN A 46 -19.26 -3.22 32.42
C ASN A 46 -18.35 -3.74 31.29
N THR A 47 -18.72 -3.57 30.02
CA THR A 47 -17.79 -3.79 28.91
C THR A 47 -16.96 -2.55 28.64
N SER A 48 -15.78 -2.72 28.05
CA SER A 48 -14.92 -1.62 27.64
C SER A 48 -14.05 -2.05 26.47
N PRO A 49 -13.80 -1.19 25.47
CA PRO A 49 -12.73 -1.45 24.53
C PRO A 49 -11.37 -1.50 25.24
N ASP A 50 -10.40 -2.14 24.61
CA ASP A 50 -9.02 -2.13 25.10
C ASP A 50 -8.47 -0.70 25.17
N HIS A 51 -8.63 0.09 24.10
CA HIS A 51 -8.25 1.50 24.07
C HIS A 51 -9.25 2.36 23.29
N CYS A 52 -9.48 3.59 23.73
CA CYS A 52 -10.19 4.60 22.96
C CYS A 52 -9.68 6.02 23.23
N VAL A 53 -10.00 6.94 22.32
CA VAL A 53 -9.83 8.38 22.55
C VAL A 53 -11.16 8.94 23.05
N SER A 54 -11.11 9.77 24.08
CA SER A 54 -12.29 10.38 24.68
C SER A 54 -12.22 11.88 24.53
N VAL A 55 -13.19 12.46 23.83
CA VAL A 55 -13.27 13.90 23.58
C VAL A 55 -14.53 14.45 24.21
N SER A 56 -14.40 15.52 25.00
CA SER A 56 -15.55 16.26 25.50
C SER A 56 -16.15 17.09 24.36
N LEU A 57 -17.44 16.88 24.11
CA LEU A 57 -18.23 17.66 23.18
C LEU A 57 -19.01 18.70 23.98
N ASP A 58 -18.73 19.97 23.70
CA ASP A 58 -19.44 21.11 24.26
C ASP A 58 -19.98 21.97 23.10
N LEU A 59 -21.19 21.63 22.66
CA LEU A 59 -21.88 22.32 21.56
C LEU A 59 -23.22 22.85 22.05
N HIS A 60 -23.24 24.14 22.40
CA HIS A 60 -24.42 24.86 22.90
C HIS A 60 -25.09 24.17 24.10
N GLU A 61 -26.12 23.36 23.86
CA GLU A 61 -26.95 22.67 24.86
C GLU A 61 -26.62 21.16 24.95
N LEU A 62 -25.72 20.66 24.10
CA LEU A 62 -25.30 19.27 24.08
C LEU A 62 -23.95 19.13 24.78
N MET A 63 -23.98 18.63 26.01
CA MET A 63 -22.78 18.23 26.75
C MET A 63 -22.67 16.70 26.75
N GLY A 64 -21.47 16.20 26.46
CA GLY A 64 -21.20 14.77 26.57
C GLY A 64 -19.79 14.40 26.14
N THR A 65 -19.52 13.10 26.12
CA THR A 65 -18.22 12.56 25.73
C THR A 65 -18.40 11.67 24.50
N VAL A 66 -17.56 11.88 23.50
CA VAL A 66 -17.55 11.13 22.23
C VAL A 66 -16.24 10.36 22.07
N THR A 67 -16.29 9.29 21.27
CA THR A 67 -15.10 8.51 20.91
C THR A 67 -14.88 8.53 19.39
N PRO A 68 -13.95 9.35 18.88
CA PRO A 68 -13.61 9.33 17.46
C PRO A 68 -12.69 8.15 17.09
N PHE A 69 -12.16 7.42 18.08
CA PHE A 69 -11.20 6.34 17.86
C PHE A 69 -11.39 5.21 18.88
N ILE A 70 -11.49 3.96 18.39
CA ILE A 70 -11.51 2.75 19.23
C ILE A 70 -10.48 1.77 18.68
N LEU A 71 -9.73 1.13 19.57
CA LEU A 71 -8.77 0.11 19.25
C LEU A 71 -9.01 -1.12 20.14
N GLU A 72 -9.06 -2.28 19.50
CA GLU A 72 -9.03 -3.60 20.16
C GLU A 72 -7.73 -4.30 19.80
N GLU A 73 -7.06 -4.86 20.81
CA GLU A 73 -5.76 -5.48 20.63
C GLU A 73 -5.78 -6.93 21.10
N LYS A 74 -5.09 -7.81 20.38
CA LYS A 74 -4.82 -9.19 20.80
C LYS A 74 -3.33 -9.49 20.69
N VAL A 75 -2.88 -10.45 21.51
CA VAL A 75 -1.45 -10.83 21.57
C VAL A 75 -0.92 -11.28 20.22
N GLU A 76 -1.68 -12.09 19.47
CA GLU A 76 -1.37 -12.55 18.12
C GLU A 76 -2.66 -12.92 17.38
N MET A 77 -2.58 -12.97 16.05
CA MET A 77 -3.62 -13.55 15.19
C MET A 77 -3.92 -15.00 15.60
N GLY A 78 -5.20 -15.33 15.75
CA GLY A 78 -5.67 -16.71 15.98
C GLY A 78 -5.37 -17.33 17.36
N LYS A 79 -4.74 -16.59 18.29
CA LYS A 79 -4.47 -17.08 19.67
C LYS A 79 -5.62 -16.84 20.65
N THR A 80 -6.61 -16.05 20.28
CA THR A 80 -7.74 -15.67 21.13
C THR A 80 -9.06 -16.11 20.51
N ALA A 81 -10.10 -16.25 21.35
CA ALA A 81 -11.42 -16.66 20.89
C ALA A 81 -12.14 -15.59 20.04
N THR A 82 -11.69 -14.33 20.10
CA THR A 82 -12.27 -13.19 19.38
C THR A 82 -11.27 -12.59 18.40
N ASP A 83 -11.76 -12.28 17.21
CA ASP A 83 -11.05 -11.49 16.19
C ASP A 83 -11.13 -10.00 16.55
N PRO A 84 -9.99 -9.28 16.66
CA PRO A 84 -10.01 -7.87 17.07
C PRO A 84 -10.74 -6.96 16.08
N SER A 85 -10.75 -7.28 14.78
CA SER A 85 -11.48 -6.50 13.76
C SER A 85 -13.00 -6.62 13.90
N VAL A 86 -13.49 -7.75 14.43
CA VAL A 86 -14.91 -7.96 14.76
C VAL A 86 -15.21 -7.35 16.12
N GLN A 87 -14.33 -7.57 17.10
CA GLN A 87 -14.49 -7.05 18.45
C GLN A 87 -14.60 -5.53 18.46
N VAL A 88 -13.77 -4.82 17.67
CA VAL A 88 -13.78 -3.36 17.65
C VAL A 88 -15.10 -2.79 17.10
N GLN A 89 -15.76 -3.50 16.18
CA GLN A 89 -17.09 -3.14 15.67
C GLN A 89 -18.18 -3.34 16.73
N LEU A 90 -18.08 -4.40 17.52
CA LEU A 90 -18.98 -4.63 18.65
C LEU A 90 -18.77 -3.59 19.75
N SER A 91 -17.52 -3.21 20.03
CA SER A 91 -17.19 -2.17 21.01
C SER A 91 -17.67 -0.79 20.56
N TYR A 92 -17.60 -0.48 19.27
CA TYR A 92 -18.23 0.70 18.66
C TYR A 92 -19.74 0.74 18.95
N LEU A 93 -20.46 -0.34 18.65
CA LEU A 93 -21.89 -0.45 18.93
C LEU A 93 -22.19 -0.31 20.42
N GLN A 94 -21.45 -1.00 21.28
CA GLN A 94 -21.67 -0.96 22.72
C GLN A 94 -21.44 0.43 23.32
N TYR A 95 -20.43 1.15 22.83
CA TYR A 95 -20.16 2.51 23.28
C TYR A 95 -21.29 3.47 22.93
N TRP A 96 -21.71 3.49 21.66
CA TRP A 96 -22.70 4.45 21.16
C TRP A 96 -24.13 4.12 21.55
N MET A 97 -24.45 2.84 21.71
CA MET A 97 -25.79 2.39 22.15
C MET A 97 -25.98 2.48 23.67
N ASP A 98 -24.99 2.95 24.42
CA ASP A 98 -25.14 3.22 25.85
C ASP A 98 -26.21 4.32 26.08
N PRO A 99 -27.23 4.08 26.91
CA PRO A 99 -28.30 5.05 27.15
C PRO A 99 -27.82 6.43 27.60
N SER A 100 -26.64 6.53 28.24
CA SER A 100 -26.05 7.81 28.66
C SER A 100 -25.66 8.74 27.51
N ARG A 101 -25.56 8.23 26.27
CA ARG A 101 -25.14 8.97 25.07
C ARG A 101 -26.26 9.17 24.05
N ARG A 102 -27.50 8.85 24.44
CA ARG A 102 -28.66 8.89 23.54
C ARG A 102 -28.87 10.24 22.86
N ASN A 103 -28.63 11.33 23.59
CA ASN A 103 -28.72 12.70 23.06
C ASN A 103 -27.75 12.94 21.89
N ILE A 104 -26.54 12.36 21.93
CA ILE A 104 -25.55 12.47 20.85
C ILE A 104 -25.94 11.57 19.69
N LEU A 105 -26.41 10.35 19.99
CA LEU A 105 -26.89 9.39 19.00
C LEU A 105 -28.00 9.97 18.10
N GLU A 106 -28.91 10.74 18.69
CA GLU A 106 -30.02 11.38 17.98
C GLU A 106 -29.56 12.60 17.16
N ALA A 107 -28.37 13.14 17.43
CA ALA A 107 -27.84 14.35 16.80
C ALA A 107 -26.76 14.09 15.73
N CYS A 108 -26.11 12.93 15.73
CA CYS A 108 -24.95 12.64 14.89
C CYS A 108 -24.93 11.17 14.44
N CYS A 109 -24.35 10.91 13.26
CA CYS A 109 -24.09 9.55 12.79
C CYS A 109 -22.87 8.88 13.43
N CYS A 110 -22.36 9.41 14.55
CA CYS A 110 -21.31 8.80 15.38
C CYS A 110 -20.07 8.31 14.61
N PRO A 111 -19.42 9.14 13.77
CA PRO A 111 -18.26 8.69 13.01
C PRO A 111 -17.09 8.32 13.94
N THR A 112 -16.58 7.10 13.80
CA THR A 112 -15.48 6.58 14.62
C THR A 112 -14.50 5.79 13.74
N ILE A 113 -13.20 6.04 13.90
CA ILE A 113 -12.12 5.20 13.36
C ILE A 113 -11.94 4.00 14.28
N LEU A 114 -11.95 2.80 13.70
CA LEU A 114 -11.79 1.54 14.41
C LEU A 114 -10.49 0.87 13.98
N VAL A 115 -9.71 0.41 14.95
CA VAL A 115 -8.45 -0.29 14.72
C VAL A 115 -8.49 -1.66 15.37
N GLY A 116 -8.27 -2.70 14.57
CA GLY A 116 -7.97 -4.04 15.07
C GLY A 116 -6.47 -4.26 15.03
N LEU A 117 -5.87 -4.67 16.15
CA LEU A 117 -4.45 -4.99 16.25
C LEU A 117 -4.27 -6.41 16.77
N ALA A 118 -3.49 -7.24 16.08
CA ALA A 118 -3.19 -8.61 16.49
C ALA A 118 -1.77 -8.97 16.08
N GLY A 119 -0.86 -9.11 17.04
CA GLY A 119 0.53 -9.35 16.64
C GLY A 119 1.09 -8.14 15.86
N PRO A 120 1.99 -8.37 14.91
CA PRO A 120 2.41 -7.33 13.98
C PRO A 120 1.34 -6.99 12.93
N HIS A 121 0.09 -7.45 13.04
CA HIS A 121 -0.96 -7.19 12.04
C HIS A 121 -1.96 -6.16 12.53
N MET A 122 -2.34 -5.24 11.64
CA MET A 122 -3.29 -4.16 11.93
C MET A 122 -4.27 -3.98 10.79
N CYS A 123 -5.53 -3.71 11.11
CA CYS A 123 -6.52 -3.25 10.13
C CYS A 123 -7.16 -1.93 10.60
N ILE A 124 -7.47 -1.05 9.66
CA ILE A 124 -8.15 0.22 9.92
C ILE A 124 -9.49 0.21 9.20
N THR A 125 -10.55 0.48 9.95
CA THR A 125 -11.91 0.64 9.43
C THR A 125 -12.53 1.94 9.94
N GLY A 126 -13.54 2.43 9.23
CA GLY A 126 -14.38 3.54 9.68
C GLY A 126 -15.80 3.06 9.90
N ALA A 127 -16.46 3.57 10.93
CA ALA A 127 -17.84 3.27 11.23
C ALA A 127 -18.68 4.53 11.37
N VAL A 128 -19.93 4.45 10.91
CA VAL A 128 -21.00 5.41 11.17
C VAL A 128 -22.27 4.65 11.57
N LEU A 129 -23.13 5.31 12.36
CA LEU A 129 -24.41 4.78 12.78
C LEU A 129 -25.54 5.53 12.06
N LEU A 130 -26.33 4.77 11.30
CA LEU A 130 -27.56 5.24 10.65
C LEU A 130 -28.74 4.48 11.28
N ASP A 131 -29.66 3.94 10.46
CA ASP A 131 -30.62 2.92 10.86
C ASP A 131 -29.93 1.61 11.31
N LYS A 132 -28.71 1.39 10.84
CA LYS A 132 -27.79 0.32 11.22
C LYS A 132 -26.36 0.85 11.30
N ALA A 133 -25.47 0.11 11.94
CA ALA A 133 -24.04 0.39 11.82
C ALA A 133 -23.55 0.06 10.41
N VAL A 134 -22.90 1.02 9.79
CA VAL A 134 -22.19 0.85 8.52
C VAL A 134 -20.71 0.92 8.83
N VAL A 135 -20.00 -0.18 8.58
CA VAL A 135 -18.55 -0.28 8.79
C VAL A 135 -17.90 -0.46 7.41
N GLN A 136 -16.89 0.35 7.13
CA GLN A 136 -16.11 0.27 5.90
C GLN A 136 -14.65 -0.02 6.24
N HIS A 137 -14.09 -1.04 5.60
CA HIS A 137 -12.67 -1.32 5.67
C HIS A 137 -11.90 -0.32 4.82
N PHE A 138 -11.00 0.44 5.43
CA PHE A 138 -10.06 1.29 4.71
C PHE A 138 -8.85 0.47 4.25
N THR A 139 -8.49 -0.54 5.04
CA THR A 139 -7.39 -1.46 4.76
C THR A 139 -7.83 -2.90 5.01
N GLY A 140 -7.14 -3.85 4.36
CA GLY A 140 -7.10 -5.24 4.83
C GLY A 140 -6.29 -5.38 6.13
N TRP A 141 -5.97 -6.62 6.50
CA TRP A 141 -4.96 -6.88 7.51
C TRP A 141 -3.57 -6.56 6.94
N MET A 142 -2.97 -5.49 7.43
CA MET A 142 -1.63 -5.06 7.05
C MET A 142 -0.63 -5.64 8.05
N PHE A 143 0.46 -6.21 7.57
CA PHE A 143 1.63 -6.42 8.42
C PHE A 143 2.32 -5.07 8.65
N ILE A 144 2.56 -4.72 9.91
CA ILE A 144 3.22 -3.48 10.35
C ILE A 144 4.47 -3.75 11.20
N GLY A 145 4.93 -5.00 11.26
CA GLY A 145 6.12 -5.39 11.99
C GLY A 145 7.44 -5.17 11.23
N GLU A 146 8.53 -5.58 11.86
CA GLU A 146 9.84 -5.83 11.25
C GLU A 146 9.87 -7.30 10.79
N ASP A 147 10.08 -7.53 9.50
CA ASP A 147 10.36 -8.89 9.01
C ASP A 147 11.81 -9.24 9.38
N ARG A 148 11.99 -10.06 10.42
CA ARG A 148 13.32 -10.51 10.87
C ARG A 148 13.72 -11.87 10.31
N THR A 149 12.83 -12.58 9.61
CA THR A 149 13.05 -13.99 9.28
C THR A 149 13.67 -14.25 7.92
N THR A 150 13.71 -13.26 7.01
CA THR A 150 14.28 -13.47 5.67
C THR A 150 15.26 -12.39 5.20
N GLY A 151 15.38 -11.25 5.90
CA GLY A 151 16.17 -10.11 5.40
C GLY A 151 15.58 -9.45 4.13
N LEU A 152 14.46 -9.98 3.64
CA LEU A 152 13.58 -9.32 2.69
C LEU A 152 12.56 -8.57 3.52
N ASP A 153 12.78 -7.27 3.69
CA ASP A 153 11.70 -6.38 4.10
C ASP A 153 10.58 -6.53 3.07
N GLN A 154 9.52 -7.30 3.36
CA GLN A 154 8.26 -7.11 2.66
C GLN A 154 7.90 -5.64 2.89
N VAL A 155 7.76 -4.89 1.79
CA VAL A 155 7.38 -3.49 1.83
C VAL A 155 6.13 -3.43 2.70
N ASN A 156 6.21 -2.80 3.87
CA ASN A 156 5.06 -2.63 4.73
C ASN A 156 4.03 -1.85 3.93
N ASP A 157 2.99 -2.56 3.49
CA ASP A 157 1.89 -2.02 2.71
C ASP A 157 1.00 -1.18 3.65
N LEU A 158 1.52 -0.02 4.03
CA LEU A 158 0.83 0.99 4.83
C LEU A 158 -0.15 1.76 3.93
N GLY A 159 -1.10 1.06 3.31
CA GLY A 159 -2.28 1.71 2.74
C GLY A 159 -2.55 1.54 1.25
N SER A 160 -2.11 0.46 0.59
CA SER A 160 -2.74 0.12 -0.69
C SER A 160 -4.24 0.02 -0.48
N PRO A 161 -5.08 0.77 -1.24
CA PRO A 161 -6.51 0.60 -1.16
C PRO A 161 -6.81 -0.87 -1.40
N GLY A 162 -7.65 -1.49 -0.55
CA GLY A 162 -8.00 -2.89 -0.71
C GLY A 162 -8.42 -3.19 -2.14
N VAL A 163 -8.09 -4.38 -2.65
CA VAL A 163 -8.37 -4.80 -4.04
C VAL A 163 -9.81 -4.49 -4.45
N ASP A 164 -10.77 -4.59 -3.52
CA ASP A 164 -12.18 -4.26 -3.73
C ASP A 164 -12.45 -2.78 -4.07
N ARG A 165 -11.64 -1.85 -3.55
CA ARG A 165 -11.73 -0.41 -3.86
C ARG A 165 -11.08 -0.09 -5.19
N LEU A 166 -9.95 -0.72 -5.50
CA LEU A 166 -9.29 -0.58 -6.81
C LEU A 166 -10.12 -1.21 -7.92
N ALA A 167 -10.82 -2.31 -7.65
CA ALA A 167 -11.71 -2.99 -8.59
C ALA A 167 -12.89 -2.12 -9.07
N GLN A 168 -13.21 -1.02 -8.37
CA GLN A 168 -14.22 -0.05 -8.82
C GLN A 168 -13.73 0.87 -9.93
N ILE A 169 -12.41 0.96 -10.14
CA ILE A 169 -11.81 1.79 -11.19
C ILE A 169 -11.67 0.91 -12.44
N ASP A 170 -12.70 0.93 -13.29
CA ASP A 170 -12.83 0.01 -14.43
C ASP A 170 -12.63 0.69 -15.81
N SER A 171 -12.17 1.95 -15.81
CA SER A 171 -12.13 2.74 -17.04
C SER A 171 -11.14 3.89 -17.02
N TYR A 172 -10.76 4.35 -18.21
CA TYR A 172 -9.93 5.54 -18.42
C TYR A 172 -10.34 6.29 -19.70
N PRO A 173 -10.17 7.63 -19.75
CA PRO A 173 -10.43 8.40 -20.96
C PRO A 173 -9.32 8.20 -22.00
N SER A 174 -9.70 8.07 -23.27
CA SER A 174 -8.79 8.01 -24.42
C SER A 174 -9.45 8.62 -25.65
N ASN A 175 -8.78 9.57 -26.32
CA ASN A 175 -9.26 10.21 -27.55
C ASN A 175 -10.72 10.72 -27.49
N GLY A 176 -11.13 11.27 -26.35
CA GLY A 176 -12.50 11.79 -26.14
C GLY A 176 -13.56 10.72 -25.85
N GLN A 177 -13.17 9.45 -25.69
CA GLN A 177 -14.05 8.33 -25.32
C GLN A 177 -13.63 7.75 -23.97
N VAL A 178 -14.56 7.08 -23.29
CA VAL A 178 -14.26 6.32 -22.07
C VAL A 178 -14.03 4.86 -22.47
N ILE A 179 -12.81 4.38 -22.27
CA ILE A 179 -12.45 2.98 -22.47
C ILE A 179 -12.68 2.24 -21.16
N LYS A 180 -13.56 1.25 -21.19
CA LYS A 180 -13.78 0.33 -20.06
C LYS A 180 -12.84 -0.86 -20.15
N PHE A 181 -12.63 -1.55 -19.04
CA PHE A 181 -11.91 -2.82 -19.01
C PHE A 181 -12.42 -3.75 -17.90
N ASP A 182 -12.32 -5.05 -18.15
CA ASP A 182 -12.61 -6.10 -17.17
C ASP A 182 -11.30 -6.61 -16.57
N TYR A 183 -11.20 -6.66 -15.24
CA TYR A 183 -10.09 -7.33 -14.56
C TYR A 183 -10.12 -8.84 -14.80
N ILE A 184 -8.96 -9.44 -15.09
CA ILE A 184 -8.80 -10.88 -15.29
C ILE A 184 -8.13 -11.52 -14.07
N LYS A 185 -6.96 -11.00 -13.68
CA LYS A 185 -6.18 -11.51 -12.54
C LYS A 185 -5.17 -10.47 -12.03
N GLY A 186 -4.78 -10.59 -10.77
CA GLY A 186 -3.56 -9.95 -10.27
C GLY A 186 -2.31 -10.58 -10.89
N LEU A 187 -1.29 -9.76 -11.15
CA LEU A 187 0.01 -10.22 -11.68
C LEU A 187 1.05 -10.48 -10.56
N GLN A 188 0.82 -9.94 -9.37
CA GLN A 188 1.63 -10.22 -8.17
C GLN A 188 0.95 -11.30 -7.31
N GLN A 189 1.74 -12.16 -6.66
CA GLN A 189 1.25 -13.31 -5.88
C GLN A 189 0.97 -13.01 -4.40
N HIS A 190 0.72 -11.75 -4.04
CA HIS A 190 0.50 -11.32 -2.65
C HIS A 190 -0.79 -10.51 -2.50
N GLU A 191 -1.33 -10.44 -1.29
CA GLU A 191 -2.64 -9.79 -0.99
C GLU A 191 -2.65 -8.29 -1.29
N SER A 192 -1.48 -7.64 -1.29
CA SER A 192 -1.24 -6.24 -1.66
C SER A 192 -1.05 -6.03 -3.17
N CYS A 193 -1.64 -6.88 -4.01
CA CYS A 193 -1.46 -6.83 -5.46
C CYS A 193 -1.97 -5.48 -6.01
N THR A 194 -1.07 -4.68 -6.60
CA THR A 194 -1.42 -3.39 -7.19
C THR A 194 -1.36 -3.39 -8.72
N THR A 195 -0.93 -4.51 -9.31
CA THR A 195 -0.74 -4.67 -10.75
C THR A 195 -1.62 -5.79 -11.28
N PHE A 196 -2.50 -5.47 -12.23
CA PHE A 196 -3.53 -6.36 -12.72
C PHE A 196 -3.48 -6.53 -14.23
N LEU A 197 -3.74 -7.75 -14.69
CA LEU A 197 -4.08 -8.01 -16.08
C LEU A 197 -5.58 -7.70 -16.26
N ALA A 198 -5.89 -6.85 -17.23
CA ALA A 198 -7.25 -6.50 -17.61
C ALA A 198 -7.45 -6.60 -19.12
N ARG A 199 -8.70 -6.61 -19.55
CA ARG A 199 -9.10 -6.66 -20.96
C ARG A 199 -9.99 -5.49 -21.30
N LYS A 200 -9.61 -4.71 -22.31
CA LYS A 200 -10.44 -3.59 -22.78
C LYS A 200 -11.78 -4.07 -23.31
N VAL A 201 -12.80 -3.25 -23.06
CA VAL A 201 -14.15 -3.41 -23.58
C VAL A 201 -14.50 -2.14 -24.35
N VAL A 202 -14.60 -2.25 -25.68
CA VAL A 202 -14.91 -1.15 -26.59
C VAL A 202 -16.22 -1.49 -27.29
N ASN A 203 -17.22 -0.62 -27.19
CA ASN A 203 -18.57 -0.85 -27.75
C ASN A 203 -19.23 -2.20 -27.34
N GLY A 204 -18.85 -2.74 -26.18
CA GLY A 204 -19.33 -4.04 -25.69
C GLY A 204 -18.56 -5.25 -26.24
N GLU A 205 -17.59 -5.04 -27.13
CA GLU A 205 -16.70 -6.07 -27.64
C GLU A 205 -15.41 -6.13 -26.81
N LYS A 206 -14.97 -7.35 -26.53
CA LYS A 206 -13.76 -7.63 -25.77
C LYS A 206 -12.56 -7.61 -26.71
N GLU A 207 -11.65 -6.66 -26.49
CA GLU A 207 -10.50 -6.43 -27.37
C GLU A 207 -9.17 -6.85 -26.70
N GLU A 208 -8.24 -5.91 -26.60
CA GLU A 208 -6.83 -6.03 -26.24
C GLU A 208 -6.65 -6.21 -24.72
N LEU A 209 -5.62 -7.00 -24.36
CA LEU A 209 -5.15 -7.10 -22.98
C LEU A 209 -4.27 -5.90 -22.61
N VAL A 210 -4.42 -5.44 -21.37
CA VAL A 210 -3.61 -4.36 -20.80
C VAL A 210 -3.19 -4.70 -19.39
N VAL A 211 -2.14 -4.04 -18.94
CA VAL A 211 -1.75 -4.03 -17.53
C VAL A 211 -2.24 -2.73 -16.90
N VAL A 212 -2.96 -2.85 -15.79
CA VAL A 212 -3.43 -1.73 -14.98
C VAL A 212 -2.69 -1.79 -13.64
N LYS A 213 -1.98 -0.72 -13.29
CA LYS A 213 -1.20 -0.61 -12.06
C LYS A 213 -1.63 0.61 -11.25
N PHE A 214 -1.65 0.48 -9.93
CA PHE A 214 -1.93 1.56 -8.99
C PHE A 214 -0.71 1.79 -8.10
N VAL A 215 -0.17 3.00 -8.10
CA VAL A 215 1.14 3.30 -7.48
C VAL A 215 1.16 4.67 -6.85
N ASP A 216 1.96 4.82 -5.80
CA ASP A 216 2.11 6.09 -5.11
C ASP A 216 3.09 7.04 -5.82
N THR A 217 4.09 6.47 -6.49
CA THR A 217 5.09 7.19 -7.27
C THR A 217 5.31 6.50 -8.61
N TYR A 218 5.49 7.27 -9.67
CA TYR A 218 5.75 6.69 -10.98
C TYR A 218 6.60 7.60 -11.88
N GLY A 219 7.66 7.04 -12.42
CA GLY A 219 8.56 7.69 -13.38
C GLY A 219 7.96 7.83 -14.78
N LYS A 220 6.80 8.47 -14.93
CA LYS A 220 6.06 8.61 -16.20
C LYS A 220 6.95 9.02 -17.38
N LYS A 221 7.76 10.07 -17.20
CA LYS A 221 8.66 10.60 -18.26
C LYS A 221 9.71 9.57 -18.67
N VAL A 222 10.22 8.79 -17.71
CA VAL A 222 11.22 7.75 -17.97
C VAL A 222 10.59 6.58 -18.71
N HIS A 223 9.38 6.17 -18.30
CA HIS A 223 8.62 5.13 -19.00
C HIS A 223 8.30 5.55 -20.44
N GLU A 224 7.77 6.76 -20.66
CA GLU A 224 7.49 7.28 -22.01
C GLU A 224 8.75 7.27 -22.89
N PHE A 225 9.87 7.79 -22.37
CA PHE A 225 11.14 7.80 -23.07
C PHE A 225 11.62 6.38 -23.45
N MET A 226 11.56 5.43 -22.52
CA MET A 226 11.99 4.04 -22.80
C MET A 226 11.05 3.33 -23.78
N ALA A 227 9.75 3.62 -23.73
CA ALA A 227 8.77 3.08 -24.65
C ALA A 227 9.01 3.58 -26.08
N GLU A 228 9.35 4.87 -26.26
CA GLU A 228 9.71 5.45 -27.56
C GLU A 228 10.95 4.79 -28.18
N GLN A 229 11.90 4.34 -27.37
CA GLN A 229 13.07 3.58 -27.82
C GLN A 229 12.76 2.08 -28.05
N GLY A 230 11.52 1.64 -27.79
CA GLY A 230 11.14 0.23 -27.86
C GLY A 230 11.74 -0.62 -26.74
N LEU A 231 12.21 -0.02 -25.65
CA LEU A 231 12.86 -0.67 -24.51
C LEU A 231 11.94 -0.89 -23.31
N ALA A 232 10.68 -0.46 -23.40
CA ALA A 232 9.63 -0.65 -22.40
C ALA A 232 8.28 -0.91 -23.09
N PRO A 233 7.27 -1.46 -22.39
CA PRO A 233 5.91 -1.52 -22.93
C PRO A 233 5.37 -0.12 -23.17
N ARG A 234 4.49 0.06 -24.15
CA ARG A 234 3.87 1.36 -24.41
C ARG A 234 3.01 1.80 -23.22
N LEU A 235 3.23 3.03 -22.75
CA LEU A 235 2.33 3.68 -21.80
C LEU A 235 1.05 4.10 -22.54
N ILE A 236 -0.10 3.59 -22.09
CA ILE A 236 -1.41 3.85 -22.71
C ILE A 236 -2.11 5.00 -22.00
N TYR A 237 -2.05 5.01 -20.66
CA TYR A 237 -2.70 6.03 -19.84
C TYR A 237 -1.96 6.22 -18.52
N PHE A 238 -1.93 7.46 -18.03
CA PHE A 238 -1.45 7.81 -16.72
C PHE A 238 -2.31 8.95 -16.17
N ALA A 239 -2.77 8.83 -14.92
CA ALA A 239 -3.39 9.94 -14.22
C ALA A 239 -3.31 9.77 -12.70
N ASP A 240 -3.19 10.89 -12.01
CA ASP A 240 -3.43 10.94 -10.57
C ASP A 240 -4.92 10.73 -10.29
N LEU A 241 -5.24 9.78 -9.42
CA LEU A 241 -6.63 9.40 -9.16
C LEU A 241 -7.40 10.47 -8.40
N ALA A 242 -6.70 11.29 -7.61
CA ALA A 242 -7.29 12.46 -6.96
C ALA A 242 -7.88 13.46 -7.97
N ASP A 243 -7.26 13.59 -9.15
CA ASP A 243 -7.76 14.48 -10.22
C ASP A 243 -9.00 13.90 -10.90
N ARG A 244 -9.13 12.57 -10.94
CA ARG A 244 -10.27 11.88 -11.56
C ARG A 244 -11.47 11.73 -10.64
N PHE A 245 -11.21 11.54 -9.36
CA PHE A 245 -12.21 11.22 -8.34
C PHE A 245 -12.04 12.16 -7.15
N SER A 246 -12.24 13.45 -7.37
CA SER A 246 -12.00 14.51 -6.38
C SER A 246 -12.83 14.38 -5.09
N GLU A 247 -13.95 13.66 -5.14
CA GLU A 247 -14.80 13.38 -3.98
C GLU A 247 -14.36 12.12 -3.20
N GLN A 248 -13.36 11.39 -3.69
CA GLN A 248 -12.83 10.19 -3.06
C GLN A 248 -11.41 10.42 -2.55
N ASN A 249 -11.03 9.76 -1.45
CA ASN A 249 -9.68 9.88 -0.89
C ASN A 249 -8.68 8.99 -1.65
N TYR A 250 -8.22 9.42 -2.82
CA TYR A 250 -7.14 8.81 -3.59
C TYR A 250 -5.89 9.71 -3.68
N GLN A 251 -5.72 10.63 -2.74
CA GLN A 251 -4.54 11.50 -2.72
C GLN A 251 -3.27 10.67 -2.67
N GLY A 252 -2.32 11.01 -3.54
CA GLY A 252 -1.04 10.31 -3.64
C GLY A 252 -1.06 9.01 -4.42
N LEU A 253 -2.20 8.58 -4.99
CA LEU A 253 -2.29 7.36 -5.79
C LEU A 253 -2.50 7.69 -7.27
N SER A 254 -1.69 7.10 -8.14
CA SER A 254 -1.81 7.21 -9.59
C SER A 254 -2.26 5.89 -10.21
N MET A 255 -2.98 5.98 -11.33
CA MET A 255 -3.33 4.86 -12.18
C MET A 255 -2.47 4.88 -13.44
N VAL A 256 -1.85 3.74 -13.73
CA VAL A 256 -1.04 3.51 -14.92
C VAL A 256 -1.70 2.41 -15.74
N VAL A 257 -1.95 2.66 -17.02
CA VAL A 257 -2.37 1.63 -17.97
C VAL A 257 -1.28 1.51 -19.02
N MET A 258 -0.82 0.30 -19.26
CA MET A 258 0.23 0.02 -20.24
C MET A 258 -0.08 -1.24 -21.05
N GLU A 259 0.63 -1.38 -22.15
CA GLU A 259 0.61 -2.56 -23.00
C GLU A 259 0.91 -3.83 -22.19
N HIS A 260 0.15 -4.90 -22.46
CA HIS A 260 0.49 -6.23 -21.97
C HIS A 260 1.56 -6.86 -22.87
N LEU A 261 2.72 -7.16 -22.31
CA LEU A 261 3.78 -7.89 -23.01
C LEU A 261 3.51 -9.40 -22.93
N GLU A 262 3.43 -10.05 -24.09
CA GLU A 262 3.52 -11.50 -24.16
C GLU A 262 4.98 -11.91 -24.00
N GLY A 263 5.33 -12.59 -22.90
CA GLY A 263 6.71 -12.94 -22.59
C GLY A 263 6.90 -13.30 -21.11
N ASP A 264 8.15 -13.52 -20.72
CA ASP A 264 8.52 -13.91 -19.37
C ASP A 264 9.49 -12.90 -18.76
N THR A 265 9.42 -12.70 -17.44
CA THR A 265 10.47 -11.99 -16.69
C THR A 265 11.77 -12.79 -16.72
N LEU A 266 12.92 -12.12 -16.53
CA LEU A 266 14.19 -12.83 -16.37
C LEU A 266 14.17 -13.75 -15.15
N GLU A 267 13.43 -13.38 -14.10
CA GLU A 267 13.23 -14.22 -12.93
C GLU A 267 12.55 -15.54 -13.31
N ALA A 268 11.42 -15.50 -14.03
CA ALA A 268 10.70 -16.70 -14.44
C ALA A 268 11.52 -17.56 -15.41
N LYS A 269 12.23 -16.92 -16.36
CA LYS A 269 12.96 -17.62 -17.42
C LYS A 269 14.33 -18.13 -17.01
N TYR A 270 15.02 -17.40 -16.13
CA TYR A 270 16.42 -17.65 -15.77
C TYR A 270 16.70 -17.67 -14.27
N TRP A 271 15.70 -17.75 -13.38
CA TRP A 271 15.81 -17.78 -11.91
C TRP A 271 17.24 -17.90 -11.32
N ASP A 272 17.89 -19.05 -11.46
CA ASP A 272 19.24 -19.39 -10.96
C ASP A 272 20.33 -19.51 -12.04
N ARG A 273 19.98 -19.25 -13.30
CA ARG A 273 20.87 -19.41 -14.46
C ARG A 273 21.58 -18.11 -14.80
N ALA A 274 22.79 -18.25 -15.33
CA ALA A 274 23.49 -17.14 -15.95
C ALA A 274 22.69 -16.62 -17.15
N LEU A 275 22.62 -15.30 -17.26
CA LEU A 275 21.98 -14.66 -18.42
C LEU A 275 22.85 -14.86 -19.66
N PRO A 276 22.24 -15.18 -20.82
CA PRO A 276 22.92 -15.14 -22.10
C PRO A 276 23.60 -13.78 -22.36
N SER A 277 24.75 -13.79 -23.03
CA SER A 277 25.57 -12.58 -23.22
C SER A 277 24.87 -11.50 -24.06
N ASP A 278 24.06 -11.91 -25.02
CA ASP A 278 23.19 -11.07 -25.86
C ASP A 278 22.07 -10.41 -25.05
N VAL A 279 21.42 -11.16 -24.16
CA VAL A 279 20.41 -10.63 -23.23
C VAL A 279 21.06 -9.61 -22.29
N ARG A 280 22.19 -9.97 -21.66
CA ARG A 280 22.92 -9.05 -20.77
C ARG A 280 23.39 -7.79 -21.49
N GLY A 281 23.88 -7.93 -22.73
CA GLY A 281 24.28 -6.81 -23.58
C GLY A 281 23.11 -5.88 -23.92
N SER A 282 21.93 -6.45 -24.19
CA SER A 282 20.71 -5.67 -24.46
C SER A 282 20.24 -4.89 -23.23
N ILE A 283 20.30 -5.49 -22.03
CA ILE A 283 20.00 -4.79 -20.77
C ILE A 283 21.02 -3.66 -20.54
N ALA A 284 22.30 -3.92 -20.76
CA ALA A 284 23.35 -2.91 -20.61
C ALA A 284 23.11 -1.71 -21.54
N GLN A 285 22.71 -1.96 -22.79
CA GLN A 285 22.34 -0.91 -23.74
C GLN A 285 21.11 -0.11 -23.27
N ALA A 286 20.11 -0.77 -22.68
CA ALA A 286 18.92 -0.11 -22.15
C ALA A 286 19.28 0.84 -20.98
N ILE A 287 20.13 0.38 -20.05
CA ILE A 287 20.61 1.19 -18.92
C ILE A 287 21.50 2.34 -19.39
N GLU A 288 22.36 2.11 -20.39
CA GLU A 288 23.15 3.18 -20.99
C GLU A 288 22.26 4.24 -21.67
N THR A 289 21.16 3.82 -22.29
CA THR A 289 20.18 4.71 -22.91
C THR A 289 19.50 5.61 -21.88
N LEU A 290 19.10 5.06 -20.72
CA LEU A 290 18.61 5.86 -19.58
C LEU A 290 19.67 6.86 -19.09
N ALA A 291 20.87 6.38 -18.83
CA ALA A 291 21.94 7.21 -18.29
C ALA A 291 22.31 8.39 -19.22
N LYS A 292 22.34 8.17 -20.54
CA LYS A 292 22.58 9.23 -21.54
C LYS A 292 21.48 10.28 -21.55
N ALA A 293 20.25 9.92 -21.22
CA ALA A 293 19.13 10.85 -21.07
C ALA A 293 19.08 11.55 -19.69
N GLY A 294 20.01 11.21 -18.77
CA GLY A 294 20.00 11.72 -17.39
C GLY A 294 18.93 11.08 -16.51
N PHE A 295 18.43 9.91 -16.89
CA PHE A 295 17.44 9.15 -16.14
C PHE A 295 18.06 7.97 -15.41
N VAL A 296 17.42 7.60 -14.31
CA VAL A 296 17.72 6.42 -13.48
C VAL A 296 16.47 5.56 -13.35
N HIS A 297 16.65 4.24 -13.25
CA HIS A 297 15.57 3.29 -13.00
C HIS A 297 15.34 3.08 -11.49
N GLY A 298 16.43 2.85 -10.74
CA GLY A 298 16.40 2.65 -9.30
C GLY A 298 16.08 1.23 -8.85
N ASP A 299 15.17 0.54 -9.54
CA ASP A 299 14.77 -0.85 -9.20
C ASP A 299 15.18 -1.90 -10.25
N LEU A 300 16.42 -1.87 -10.75
CA LEU A 300 16.85 -2.84 -11.77
C LEU A 300 17.09 -4.22 -11.15
N ARG A 301 16.18 -5.18 -11.39
CA ARG A 301 16.28 -6.57 -10.93
C ARG A 301 15.66 -7.53 -11.94
N ARG A 302 15.93 -8.83 -11.80
CA ARG A 302 15.39 -9.88 -12.69
C ARG A 302 13.85 -9.87 -12.85
N PRO A 303 13.04 -9.56 -11.81
CA PRO A 303 11.59 -9.43 -11.97
C PRO A 303 11.17 -8.23 -12.83
N ASN A 304 11.99 -7.18 -12.89
CA ASN A 304 11.69 -5.91 -13.55
C ASN A 304 12.27 -5.83 -14.98
N VAL A 305 12.65 -6.97 -15.54
CA VAL A 305 13.10 -7.10 -16.92
C VAL A 305 12.37 -8.28 -17.56
N MET A 306 11.72 -8.02 -18.69
CA MET A 306 11.02 -9.03 -19.48
C MET A 306 11.75 -9.30 -20.80
N ILE A 307 11.58 -10.52 -21.31
CA ILE A 307 11.85 -10.86 -22.70
C ILE A 307 10.50 -11.13 -23.35
N ASP A 308 10.14 -10.30 -24.32
CA ASP A 308 8.89 -10.47 -25.07
C ASP A 308 8.95 -11.68 -26.01
N SER A 309 7.82 -11.99 -26.65
CA SER A 309 7.66 -13.11 -27.58
C SER A 309 8.55 -13.01 -28.83
N GLU A 310 9.04 -11.81 -29.15
CA GLU A 310 10.03 -11.56 -30.22
C GLU A 310 11.48 -11.71 -29.74
N GLY A 311 11.70 -12.00 -28.45
CA GLY A 311 13.02 -12.15 -27.87
C GLY A 311 13.69 -10.82 -27.49
N LYS A 312 12.96 -9.70 -27.48
CA LYS A 312 13.50 -8.39 -27.15
C LYS A 312 13.40 -8.12 -25.66
N VAL A 313 14.43 -7.47 -25.12
CA VAL A 313 14.47 -7.03 -23.73
C VAL A 313 13.57 -5.81 -23.54
N LYS A 314 12.72 -5.86 -22.52
CA LYS A 314 11.86 -4.78 -22.07
C LYS A 314 12.09 -4.53 -20.58
N ILE A 315 12.39 -3.29 -20.22
CA ILE A 315 12.44 -2.83 -18.83
C ILE A 315 11.02 -2.49 -18.40
N ILE A 316 10.62 -2.94 -17.22
CA ILE A 316 9.32 -2.69 -16.61
C ILE A 316 9.50 -2.18 -15.18
N ASP A 317 8.40 -1.72 -14.58
CA ASP A 317 8.34 -1.22 -13.19
C ASP A 317 9.16 0.07 -12.95
N PHE A 318 8.57 1.20 -13.35
CA PHE A 318 9.18 2.52 -13.26
C PHE A 318 8.80 3.28 -11.96
N ASP A 319 8.41 2.59 -10.89
CA ASP A 319 7.87 3.23 -9.68
C ASP A 319 8.89 4.15 -9.00
N TRP A 320 10.18 3.82 -9.10
CA TRP A 320 11.29 4.59 -8.51
C TRP A 320 12.06 5.41 -9.56
N ALA A 321 11.69 5.28 -10.83
CA ALA A 321 12.44 5.88 -11.92
C ALA A 321 12.24 7.39 -11.97
N GLY A 322 13.28 8.10 -12.40
CA GLY A 322 13.21 9.55 -12.54
C GLY A 322 14.49 10.15 -13.08
N ARG A 323 14.61 11.48 -12.92
CA ARG A 323 15.83 12.19 -13.26
C ARG A 323 16.86 11.99 -12.15
N GLU A 324 18.10 11.74 -12.53
CA GLU A 324 19.19 11.51 -11.56
C GLU A 324 19.27 12.67 -10.56
N MET A 325 19.43 12.35 -9.27
CA MET A 325 19.42 13.29 -8.13
C MET A 325 18.07 14.01 -7.84
N GLU A 326 17.01 13.75 -8.61
CA GLU A 326 15.67 14.31 -8.36
C GLU A 326 14.70 13.28 -7.77
N VAL A 327 15.11 12.01 -7.71
CA VAL A 327 14.34 10.92 -7.11
C VAL A 327 15.11 10.24 -5.98
N GLN A 328 14.37 9.71 -5.02
CA GLN A 328 14.89 9.06 -3.82
C GLN A 328 14.30 7.67 -3.67
N TYR A 329 15.05 6.76 -3.07
CA TYR A 329 14.52 5.47 -2.67
C TYR A 329 13.39 5.64 -1.64
N PRO A 330 12.43 4.70 -1.61
CA PRO A 330 11.47 4.60 -0.52
C PRO A 330 12.15 4.61 0.85
N LEU A 331 11.40 4.96 1.89
CA LEU A 331 11.94 5.00 3.25
C LEU A 331 12.55 3.66 3.68
N ARG A 332 11.97 2.55 3.22
CA ARG A 332 12.45 1.20 3.46
C ARG A 332 12.72 0.52 2.13
N ILE A 333 13.92 -0.03 2.00
CA ILE A 333 14.33 -0.88 0.89
C ILE A 333 15.05 -2.09 1.47
N SER A 334 14.90 -3.26 0.85
CA SER A 334 15.54 -4.49 1.37
C SER A 334 17.05 -4.39 1.27
N SER A 335 17.75 -4.39 2.41
CA SER A 335 19.22 -4.40 2.46
C SER A 335 19.85 -5.69 1.90
N PHE A 336 19.06 -6.77 1.79
CA PHE A 336 19.47 -7.99 1.10
C PHE A 336 19.54 -7.81 -0.42
N LEU A 337 18.55 -7.13 -1.01
CA LEU A 337 18.48 -6.89 -2.45
C LEU A 337 19.29 -5.67 -2.87
N PHE A 338 19.43 -4.69 -1.96
CA PHE A 338 20.05 -3.39 -2.21
C PHE A 338 21.16 -3.14 -1.19
N PRO A 339 22.43 -3.33 -1.57
CA PRO A 339 23.54 -3.21 -0.64
C PRO A 339 23.80 -1.76 -0.19
N GLU A 340 23.60 -1.48 1.09
CA GLU A 340 23.85 -0.15 1.70
C GLU A 340 25.29 0.33 1.50
N ASN A 341 26.26 -0.60 1.43
CA ASN A 341 27.67 -0.26 1.22
C ASN A 341 27.97 0.35 -0.17
N GLN A 342 27.00 0.33 -1.10
CA GLN A 342 27.06 1.03 -2.38
C GLN A 342 26.35 2.40 -2.35
N GLY A 343 25.89 2.85 -1.18
CA GLY A 343 25.09 4.08 -1.04
C GLY A 343 23.62 3.91 -1.44
N ILE A 344 23.15 2.67 -1.58
CA ILE A 344 21.75 2.35 -1.84
C ILE A 344 21.05 2.19 -0.49
N GLU A 345 20.49 3.30 0.02
CA GLU A 345 19.82 3.34 1.32
C GLU A 345 18.46 4.05 1.24
N GLY A 346 17.58 3.76 2.19
CA GLY A 346 16.25 4.37 2.24
C GLY A 346 16.31 5.89 2.35
N ARG A 347 15.47 6.59 1.57
CA ARG A 347 15.53 8.06 1.34
C ARG A 347 16.81 8.58 0.66
N GLY A 348 17.78 7.73 0.35
CA GLY A 348 18.95 8.09 -0.43
C GLY A 348 18.58 8.47 -1.87
N GLU A 349 19.36 9.35 -2.49
CA GLU A 349 19.18 9.72 -3.90
C GLU A 349 19.47 8.52 -4.82
N ILE A 350 18.64 8.35 -5.85
CA ILE A 350 18.87 7.32 -6.86
C ILE A 350 19.84 7.86 -7.90
N ARG A 351 20.90 7.09 -8.18
CA ARG A 351 22.01 7.47 -9.06
C ARG A 351 22.27 6.42 -10.13
N ASN A 352 22.81 6.85 -11.26
CA ASN A 352 23.21 5.97 -12.37
C ASN A 352 24.22 4.88 -11.94
N ALA A 353 25.03 5.17 -10.92
CA ALA A 353 25.95 4.19 -10.34
C ALA A 353 25.21 2.99 -9.73
N HIS A 354 24.01 3.20 -9.18
CA HIS A 354 23.21 2.13 -8.58
C HIS A 354 22.68 1.20 -9.67
N ASP A 355 22.11 1.72 -10.75
CA ASP A 355 21.62 0.91 -11.88
C ASP A 355 22.77 0.09 -12.52
N LYS A 356 23.96 0.67 -12.67
CA LYS A 356 25.15 -0.03 -13.16
C LYS A 356 25.61 -1.15 -12.20
N PHE A 357 25.57 -0.90 -10.90
CA PHE A 357 25.90 -1.89 -9.90
C PHE A 357 24.89 -3.06 -9.93
N MET A 358 23.59 -2.75 -9.98
CA MET A 358 22.53 -3.75 -10.07
C MET A 358 22.61 -4.59 -11.36
N LEU A 359 22.98 -3.99 -12.49
CA LEU A 359 23.29 -4.71 -13.74
C LEU A 359 24.47 -5.69 -13.59
N GLY A 360 25.41 -5.39 -12.67
CA GLY A 360 26.51 -6.28 -12.32
C GLY A 360 26.04 -7.56 -11.63
N LEU A 361 24.92 -7.49 -10.89
CA LEU A 361 24.32 -8.59 -10.13
C LEU A 361 23.35 -9.47 -10.93
N LEU A 362 22.89 -9.00 -12.10
CA LEU A 362 22.08 -9.78 -13.05
C LEU A 362 22.92 -10.89 -13.72
#